data_AF-A0A2V7MXB3-F1
#
_entry.id   AF-A0A2V7MXB3-F1
#
_cell.length_a   1.000
_cell.length_b   1.000
_cell.length_c   1.000
_cell.angle_alpha   90.00
_cell.angle_beta   90.00
_cell.angle_gamma   90.00
#
_symmetry.space_group_name_H-M   'P 1'
#
loop_
_entity.id
_entity.type
_entity.pdbx_description
1 polymer ?
#
loop_
_entity_poly.entity_id
_entity_poly.type
_entity_poly.pdbx_seq_one_letter_code
_entity_poly.pdbx_strand_id
1 'polypeptide(L)'
;MAAPVAQDIDSAVTLAALLAPGDDRGRWSERRAATVVGYVRDVKAGGVETANCFAKTPDHRDTHIELVTDPQDGGQLPLIVEVTPWWRRHAAGRGSHWSTDSLRSLLLGRSVRVTGWLLFDTEHERQAENTAPGRAGNWRATAWELHPVTGVEVPAHSP
;
A
#
# COMPACT_ATOMS: atom_id res chain seq x y z
N MET A 1 -4.53 14.36 -3.36
CA MET A 1 -3.41 14.42 -4.33
C MET A 1 -3.90 13.97 -5.70
N ALA A 2 -3.33 14.53 -6.77
CA ALA A 2 -3.61 14.09 -8.14
C ALA A 2 -2.98 12.72 -8.43
N ALA A 3 -3.34 12.07 -9.54
CA ALA A 3 -2.57 10.91 -10.01
C ALA A 3 -1.14 11.36 -10.35
N PRO A 4 -0.10 10.58 -10.02
CA PRO A 4 1.26 10.87 -10.44
C PRO A 4 1.40 10.78 -11.96
N VAL A 5 2.26 11.61 -12.52
CA VAL A 5 2.71 11.53 -13.91
C VAL A 5 4.10 10.86 -13.98
N ALA A 6 4.56 10.51 -15.19
CA ALA A 6 5.79 9.74 -15.37
C ALA A 6 7.03 10.34 -14.68
N GLN A 7 7.14 11.68 -14.61
CA GLN A 7 8.27 12.36 -13.94
C GLN A 7 8.26 12.21 -12.40
N ASP A 8 7.09 11.94 -11.82
CA ASP A 8 6.92 11.77 -10.36
C ASP A 8 7.34 10.35 -9.94
N ILE A 9 7.28 9.38 -10.86
CA ILE A 9 7.57 7.97 -10.59
C ILE A 9 9.08 7.77 -10.43
N ASP A 10 9.50 7.28 -9.27
CA ASP A 10 10.84 6.75 -9.06
C ASP A 10 10.87 5.25 -9.36
N SER A 11 11.54 4.87 -10.45
CA SER A 11 11.65 3.48 -10.87
C SER A 11 12.55 2.62 -9.98
N ALA A 12 13.38 3.23 -9.13
CA ALA A 12 14.18 2.49 -8.15
C ALA A 12 13.32 1.98 -6.98
N VAL A 13 12.16 2.59 -6.75
CA VAL A 13 11.21 2.21 -5.71
C VAL A 13 10.38 1.01 -6.17
N THR A 14 10.96 -0.16 -5.97
CA THR A 14 10.29 -1.45 -6.22
C THR A 14 9.77 -2.04 -4.91
N LEU A 15 8.87 -3.02 -4.97
CA LEU A 15 8.42 -3.74 -3.78
C LEU A 15 9.60 -4.35 -3.03
N ALA A 16 10.49 -5.07 -3.73
CA ALA A 16 11.68 -5.67 -3.14
C ALA A 16 12.59 -4.62 -2.46
N ALA A 17 12.73 -3.42 -3.05
CA ALA A 17 13.54 -2.36 -2.45
C ALA A 17 12.87 -1.76 -1.19
N LEU A 18 11.54 -1.61 -1.18
CA LEU A 18 10.80 -1.14 0.00
C LEU A 18 10.85 -2.16 1.15
N LEU A 19 10.78 -3.45 0.84
CA LEU A 19 10.88 -4.53 1.84
C LEU A 19 12.33 -4.83 2.27
N ALA A 20 13.34 -4.28 1.57
CA ALA A 20 14.73 -4.58 1.87
C ALA A 20 15.08 -4.14 3.30
N PRO A 21 15.71 -5.00 4.12
CA PRO A 21 16.05 -4.67 5.50
C PRO A 21 16.93 -3.44 5.65
N GLY A 22 16.87 -2.81 6.82
CA GLY A 22 17.70 -1.67 7.23
C GLY A 22 16.89 -0.39 7.42
N ASP A 23 17.48 0.56 8.15
CA ASP A 23 16.82 1.84 8.45
C ASP A 23 16.48 2.60 7.17
N ASP A 24 15.20 2.88 6.98
CA ASP A 24 14.66 3.42 5.76
C ASP A 24 14.03 4.80 5.87
N ARG A 25 14.13 5.45 7.03
CA ARG A 25 13.61 6.81 7.26
C ARG A 25 14.06 7.82 6.21
N GLY A 26 15.28 7.65 5.69
CA GLY A 26 15.88 8.52 4.67
C GLY A 26 16.07 7.87 3.29
N ARG A 27 15.57 6.65 3.05
CA ARG A 27 15.78 5.96 1.76
C ARG A 27 14.92 6.52 0.65
N TRP A 28 13.73 7.01 0.98
CA TRP A 28 12.72 7.44 0.00
C TRP A 28 12.27 8.88 0.24
N SER A 29 11.44 9.40 -0.65
CA SER A 29 10.94 10.77 -0.58
C SER A 29 9.45 10.82 -0.84
N GLU A 30 8.72 11.51 0.03
CA GLU A 30 7.28 11.77 -0.11
C GLU A 30 6.94 12.66 -1.32
N ARG A 31 7.96 13.24 -1.98
CA ARG A 31 7.81 13.99 -3.23
C ARG A 31 7.78 13.09 -4.46
N ARG A 32 7.99 11.79 -4.29
CA ARG A 32 8.04 10.79 -5.36
C ARG A 32 6.85 9.86 -5.25
N ALA A 33 6.44 9.35 -6.39
CA ALA A 33 5.48 8.26 -6.51
C ALA A 33 6.22 7.00 -6.96
N ALA A 34 5.55 5.86 -6.87
CA ALA A 34 6.09 4.60 -7.35
C ALA A 34 5.00 3.73 -7.97
N THR A 35 5.45 2.81 -8.82
CA THR A 35 4.65 1.72 -9.35
C THR A 35 5.30 0.41 -8.91
N VAL A 36 4.63 -0.35 -8.05
CA VAL A 36 5.13 -1.61 -7.51
C VAL A 36 4.30 -2.78 -8.01
N VAL A 37 4.94 -3.94 -8.11
CA VAL A 37 4.28 -5.21 -8.42
C VAL A 37 4.47 -6.16 -7.25
N GLY A 38 3.39 -6.81 -6.82
CA GLY A 38 3.40 -7.74 -5.69
C GLY A 38 2.14 -8.58 -5.63
N TYR A 39 2.15 -9.58 -4.76
CA TYR A 39 0.98 -10.40 -4.47
C TYR A 39 0.19 -9.81 -3.31
N VAL A 40 -1.14 -9.81 -3.46
CA VAL A 40 -2.04 -9.31 -2.40
C VAL A 40 -2.26 -10.41 -1.37
N ARG A 41 -1.71 -10.20 -0.18
CA ARG A 41 -1.91 -11.11 0.95
C ARG A 41 -3.23 -10.87 1.67
N ASP A 42 -3.61 -9.61 1.83
CA ASP A 42 -4.85 -9.24 2.51
C ASP A 42 -5.39 -7.90 1.99
N VAL A 43 -6.70 -7.71 2.13
CA VAL A 43 -7.41 -6.46 1.85
C VAL A 43 -8.47 -6.24 2.92
N LYS A 44 -8.37 -5.12 3.63
CA LYS A 44 -9.25 -4.79 4.76
C LYS A 44 -9.49 -3.29 4.88
N ALA A 45 -10.43 -2.89 5.72
CA ALA A 45 -10.52 -1.49 6.11
C ALA A 45 -9.31 -1.15 6.99
N GLY A 46 -8.71 0.02 6.76
CA GLY A 46 -7.64 0.56 7.59
C GLY A 46 -8.07 0.75 9.04
N GLY A 47 -7.09 1.00 9.90
CA GLY A 47 -7.31 1.29 11.32
C GLY A 47 -8.16 2.55 11.52
N VAL A 48 -8.42 2.91 12.77
CA VAL A 48 -8.89 4.27 13.08
C VAL A 48 -7.63 5.07 13.35
N GLU A 49 -7.21 5.87 12.38
CA GLU A 49 -5.87 6.48 12.34
C GLU A 49 -5.97 7.95 11.95
N THR A 50 -4.92 8.71 12.24
CA THR A 50 -4.88 10.15 11.97
C THR A 50 -5.10 10.43 10.48
N ALA A 51 -4.56 9.58 9.60
CA ALA A 51 -4.69 9.68 8.15
C ALA A 51 -6.14 9.63 7.63
N ASN A 52 -7.04 8.96 8.35
CA ASN A 52 -8.48 8.92 8.04
C ASN A 52 -9.34 9.82 8.94
N CYS A 53 -8.73 10.79 9.63
CA CYS A 53 -9.40 11.72 10.53
C CYS A 53 -10.20 11.01 11.65
N PHE A 54 -9.73 9.85 12.11
CA PHE A 54 -10.43 9.00 13.10
C PHE A 54 -11.83 8.56 12.66
N ALA A 55 -12.07 8.43 11.36
CA ALA A 55 -13.37 8.01 10.85
C ALA A 55 -13.74 6.61 11.37
N LYS A 56 -14.90 6.49 12.04
CA LYS A 56 -15.36 5.23 12.64
C LYS A 56 -16.10 4.33 11.65
N THR A 57 -16.60 4.89 10.55
CA THR A 57 -17.34 4.17 9.51
C THR A 57 -16.38 3.62 8.46
N PRO A 58 -16.44 2.32 8.12
CA PRO A 58 -15.55 1.69 7.12
C PRO A 58 -15.49 2.40 5.77
N ASP A 59 -16.60 3.00 5.34
CA ASP A 59 -16.68 3.74 4.07
C ASP A 59 -15.93 5.07 4.09
N HIS A 60 -15.51 5.54 5.26
CA HIS A 60 -14.72 6.76 5.43
C HIS A 60 -13.28 6.48 5.86
N ARG A 61 -12.92 5.20 6.04
CA ARG A 61 -11.55 4.76 6.28
C ARG A 61 -10.88 4.34 4.98
N ASP A 62 -9.56 4.36 4.98
CA ASP A 62 -8.79 3.89 3.85
C ASP A 62 -8.98 2.37 3.66
N THR A 63 -8.84 1.89 2.43
CA THR A 63 -8.73 0.45 2.17
C THR A 63 -7.26 0.08 2.23
N HIS A 64 -6.91 -0.72 3.23
CA HIS A 64 -5.58 -1.22 3.51
C HIS A 64 -5.33 -2.50 2.72
N ILE A 65 -4.25 -2.53 1.95
CA ILE A 65 -3.86 -3.66 1.11
C ILE A 65 -2.43 -4.06 1.45
N GLU A 66 -2.24 -5.34 1.77
CA GLU A 66 -0.93 -5.90 2.09
C GLU A 66 -0.29 -6.54 0.86
N LEU A 67 0.88 -6.05 0.47
CA LEU A 67 1.66 -6.57 -0.66
C LEU A 67 2.90 -7.32 -0.17
N VAL A 68 3.11 -8.52 -0.73
CA VAL A 68 4.27 -9.38 -0.50
C VAL A 68 4.92 -9.75 -1.84
N THR A 69 6.22 -10.08 -1.84
CA THR A 69 6.93 -10.56 -3.03
C THR A 69 6.67 -12.04 -3.31
N ASP A 70 6.42 -12.83 -2.26
CA ASP A 70 6.13 -14.26 -2.37
C ASP A 70 4.85 -14.59 -1.57
N PRO A 71 3.77 -15.04 -2.21
CA PRO A 71 2.53 -15.39 -1.52
C PRO A 71 2.64 -16.68 -0.70
N GLN A 72 3.71 -17.46 -0.87
CA GLN A 72 3.96 -18.69 -0.10
C GLN A 72 4.79 -18.44 1.16
N ASP A 73 5.47 -17.30 1.26
CA ASP A 73 6.22 -16.91 2.45
C ASP A 73 5.27 -16.30 3.50
N GLY A 74 4.73 -17.17 4.35
CA GLY A 74 3.87 -16.76 5.46
C GLY A 74 4.58 -15.93 6.54
N GLY A 75 5.92 -15.86 6.54
CA GLY A 75 6.72 -15.08 7.48
C GLY A 75 7.10 -13.69 6.98
N GLN A 76 6.94 -13.42 5.69
CA GLN A 76 7.30 -12.12 5.12
C GLN A 76 6.39 -11.01 5.65
N LEU A 77 6.98 -9.93 6.15
CA LEU A 77 6.22 -8.74 6.50
C LEU A 77 5.92 -7.91 5.24
N PRO A 78 4.69 -7.39 5.08
CA PRO A 78 4.21 -6.78 3.85
C PRO A 78 4.65 -5.30 3.73
N LEU A 79 4.50 -4.79 2.52
CA LEU A 79 4.31 -3.37 2.24
C LEU A 79 2.82 -3.05 2.35
N ILE A 80 2.48 -1.90 2.94
CA ILE A 80 1.11 -1.42 2.98
C ILE A 80 0.88 -0.41 1.87
N VAL A 81 -0.24 -0.54 1.18
CA VAL A 81 -0.73 0.45 0.21
C VAL A 81 -2.20 0.74 0.50
N GLU A 82 -2.58 2.03 0.42
CA GLU A 82 -3.87 2.47 0.92
C GLU A 82 -4.69 3.22 -0.14
N VAL A 83 -5.91 2.74 -0.39
CA VAL A 83 -6.88 3.42 -1.26
C VAL A 83 -7.78 4.32 -0.40
N THR A 84 -7.65 5.63 -0.54
CA THR A 84 -8.45 6.58 0.24
C THR A 84 -9.91 6.68 -0.22
N PRO A 85 -10.85 7.10 0.66
CA PRO A 85 -12.26 7.33 0.29
C PRO A 85 -12.45 8.21 -0.95
N TRP A 86 -11.58 9.21 -1.14
CA TRP A 86 -11.65 10.09 -2.31
C TRP A 86 -11.39 9.33 -3.61
N TRP A 87 -10.35 8.48 -3.64
CA TRP A 87 -10.02 7.67 -4.80
C TRP A 87 -11.05 6.58 -5.09
N ARG A 88 -11.69 6.02 -4.06
CA ARG A 88 -12.83 5.10 -4.24
C ARG A 88 -14.01 5.78 -4.94
N ARG A 89 -14.35 7.02 -4.55
CA ARG A 89 -15.39 7.82 -5.22
C ARG A 89 -15.01 8.20 -6.64
N HIS A 90 -13.74 8.56 -6.87
CA HIS A 90 -13.23 8.89 -8.21
C HIS A 90 -13.31 7.70 -9.16
N ALA A 91 -12.96 6.50 -8.70
CA ALA A 91 -13.10 5.26 -9.47
C ALA A 91 -14.58 4.94 -9.77
N ALA A 92 -15.47 5.12 -8.79
CA ALA A 92 -16.91 4.92 -8.97
C ALA A 92 -17.49 5.84 -10.04
N GLY A 93 -17.05 7.11 -10.09
CA GLY A 93 -17.40 8.05 -11.16
C GLY A 93 -16.95 7.64 -12.56
N ARG A 94 -16.05 6.66 -12.67
CA ARG A 94 -15.56 6.06 -13.93
C ARG A 94 -16.09 4.64 -14.17
N GLY A 95 -17.10 4.20 -13.41
CA GLY A 95 -17.72 2.87 -13.54
C GLY A 95 -16.92 1.73 -12.90
N SER A 96 -15.88 2.03 -12.10
CA SER A 96 -15.11 1.03 -11.35
C SER A 96 -15.50 1.04 -9.87
N HIS A 97 -15.83 -0.13 -9.32
CA HIS A 97 -16.20 -0.23 -7.91
C HIS A 97 -14.98 -0.56 -7.05
N TRP A 98 -14.44 0.43 -6.36
CA TRP A 98 -13.30 0.29 -5.45
C TRP A 98 -13.72 0.28 -3.98
N SER A 99 -14.88 -0.29 -3.63
CA SER A 99 -15.16 -0.55 -2.20
C SER A 99 -14.14 -1.55 -1.64
N THR A 100 -13.94 -1.57 -0.32
CA THR A 100 -13.03 -2.53 0.33
C THR A 100 -13.36 -3.97 -0.07
N ASP A 101 -14.65 -4.33 -0.05
CA ASP A 101 -15.09 -5.68 -0.42
C ASP A 101 -14.85 -5.96 -1.91
N SER A 102 -15.10 -5.00 -2.79
CA SER A 102 -14.86 -5.16 -4.23
C SER A 102 -13.37 -5.35 -4.52
N LEU A 103 -12.50 -4.55 -3.88
CA LEU A 103 -11.05 -4.68 -3.99
C LEU A 103 -10.58 -6.01 -3.41
N ARG A 104 -11.13 -6.45 -2.27
CA ARG A 104 -10.83 -7.75 -1.68
C ARG A 104 -11.19 -8.89 -2.64
N SER A 105 -12.42 -8.90 -3.16
CA SER A 105 -12.87 -9.93 -4.11
C SER A 105 -12.05 -9.96 -5.39
N LEU A 106 -11.62 -8.79 -5.87
CA LEU A 106 -10.88 -8.66 -7.12
C LEU A 106 -9.40 -9.06 -6.96
N LEU A 107 -8.76 -8.67 -5.86
CA LEU A 107 -7.30 -8.64 -5.75
C LEU A 107 -6.72 -9.75 -4.87
N LEU A 108 -7.46 -10.23 -3.87
CA LEU A 108 -6.93 -11.17 -2.87
C LEU A 108 -6.30 -12.40 -3.52
N GLY A 109 -5.06 -12.70 -3.16
CA GLY A 109 -4.28 -13.83 -3.68
C GLY A 109 -3.69 -13.62 -5.08
N ARG A 110 -3.94 -12.49 -5.74
CA ARG A 110 -3.44 -12.20 -7.10
C ARG A 110 -2.18 -11.35 -7.07
N SER A 111 -1.37 -11.48 -8.12
CA SER A 111 -0.35 -10.49 -8.44
C SER A 111 -1.02 -9.23 -9.00
N VAL A 112 -0.61 -8.07 -8.50
CA VAL A 112 -1.16 -6.76 -8.88
C VAL A 112 -0.03 -5.78 -9.14
N ARG A 113 -0.29 -4.81 -10.02
CA ARG A 113 0.52 -3.60 -10.17
C ARG A 113 -0.22 -2.45 -9.49
N VAL A 114 0.42 -1.79 -8.54
CA VAL A 114 -0.14 -0.68 -7.78
C VAL A 114 0.69 0.57 -8.01
N THR A 115 0.03 1.70 -8.26
CA THR A 115 0.66 3.02 -8.42
C THR A 115 0.12 4.00 -7.38
N GLY A 116 1.00 4.73 -6.70
CA GLY A 116 0.63 5.69 -5.68
C GLY A 116 1.78 6.60 -5.25
N TRP A 117 1.47 7.56 -4.40
CA TRP A 117 2.45 8.47 -3.80
C TRP A 117 3.13 7.82 -2.61
N LEU A 118 4.43 8.05 -2.44
CA LEU A 118 5.12 7.62 -1.24
C LEU A 118 4.71 8.49 -0.05
N LEU A 119 4.43 7.83 1.07
CA LEU A 119 4.16 8.47 2.36
C LEU A 119 4.98 7.73 3.42
N PHE A 120 5.65 8.46 4.30
CA PHE A 120 6.26 7.84 5.48
C PHE A 120 5.27 7.93 6.64
N ASP A 121 4.65 6.80 7.00
CA ASP A 121 3.72 6.77 8.12
C ASP A 121 4.46 6.70 9.45
N THR A 122 4.73 7.88 10.01
CA THR A 122 5.37 8.05 11.32
C THR A 122 4.62 7.37 12.47
N GLU A 123 3.29 7.18 12.36
CA GLU A 123 2.48 6.50 13.39
C GLU A 123 2.89 5.02 13.50
N HIS A 124 3.35 4.44 12.39
CA HIS A 124 3.75 3.03 12.27
C HIS A 124 5.26 2.78 12.32
N GLU A 125 6.08 3.78 12.62
CA GLU A 125 7.53 3.66 12.74
C GLU A 125 7.96 2.59 13.77
N ARG A 126 7.21 2.42 14.86
CA ARG A 126 7.49 1.38 15.89
C ARG A 126 6.85 0.03 15.59
N GLN A 127 6.23 -0.12 14.43
CA GLN A 127 5.54 -1.33 14.01
C GLN A 127 6.13 -1.91 12.72
N ALA A 128 7.16 -1.25 12.17
CA ALA A 128 7.89 -1.66 10.99
C ALA A 128 9.27 -2.23 11.34
N GLU A 129 9.62 -3.35 10.68
CA GLU A 129 10.90 -4.04 10.89
C GLU A 129 12.11 -3.18 10.50
N ASN A 130 12.01 -2.41 9.41
CA ASN A 130 13.09 -1.56 8.92
C ASN A 130 13.47 -0.45 9.90
N THR A 131 12.50 0.12 10.61
CA THR A 131 12.71 1.25 11.53
C THR A 131 12.84 0.82 13.00
N ALA A 132 12.34 -0.35 13.36
CA ALA A 132 12.38 -0.93 14.71
C ALA A 132 12.65 -2.45 14.67
N PRO A 133 13.86 -2.88 14.27
CA PRO A 133 14.17 -4.29 14.00
C PRO A 133 14.01 -5.19 15.24
N GLY A 134 13.45 -6.38 15.03
CA GLY A 134 13.24 -7.41 16.06
C GLY A 134 12.19 -7.05 17.11
N ARG A 135 11.45 -5.95 16.94
CA ARG A 135 10.45 -5.53 17.91
C ARG A 135 9.23 -6.46 17.84
N ALA A 136 8.83 -6.97 19.01
CA ALA A 136 7.62 -7.78 19.13
C ALA A 136 6.39 -6.98 18.65
N GLY A 137 5.60 -7.61 17.78
CA GLY A 137 4.39 -7.01 17.21
C GLY A 137 4.63 -6.17 15.95
N ASN A 138 5.82 -6.20 15.36
CA ASN A 138 6.00 -5.72 13.99
C ASN A 138 5.11 -6.52 13.04
N TRP A 139 4.35 -5.82 12.22
CA TRP A 139 3.37 -6.43 11.30
C TRP A 139 3.53 -5.97 9.85
N ARG A 140 4.51 -5.10 9.60
CA ARG A 140 4.89 -4.54 8.29
C ARG A 140 6.41 -4.45 8.18
N ALA A 141 6.94 -4.53 6.96
CA ALA A 141 8.38 -4.46 6.75
C ALA A 141 8.90 -3.02 6.90
N THR A 142 8.16 -2.07 6.34
CA THR A 142 8.52 -0.65 6.27
C THR A 142 7.37 0.23 6.76
N ALA A 143 7.71 1.40 7.32
CA ALA A 143 6.75 2.46 7.63
C ALA A 143 6.37 3.30 6.39
N TRP A 144 7.08 3.12 5.28
CA TRP A 144 6.69 3.70 3.99
C TRP A 144 5.46 3.00 3.41
N GLU A 145 4.63 3.76 2.71
CA GLU A 145 3.41 3.31 2.05
C GLU A 145 3.32 3.86 0.63
N LEU A 146 2.46 3.23 -0.18
CA LEU A 146 1.80 3.97 -1.26
C LEU A 146 0.46 4.49 -0.77
N HIS A 147 0.42 5.78 -0.42
CA HIS A 147 -0.74 6.44 0.15
C HIS A 147 -0.84 7.89 -0.38
N PRO A 148 -1.85 8.23 -1.18
CA PRO A 148 -2.90 7.35 -1.68
C PRO A 148 -2.42 6.50 -2.87
N VAL A 149 -2.99 5.31 -2.98
CA VAL A 149 -3.07 4.56 -4.23
C VAL A 149 -3.97 5.28 -5.22
N THR A 150 -3.48 5.39 -6.46
CA THR A 150 -4.12 6.11 -7.58
C THR A 150 -4.38 5.20 -8.79
N GLY A 151 -3.77 4.02 -8.82
CA GLY A 151 -3.97 3.01 -9.86
C GLY A 151 -3.74 1.60 -9.32
N VAL A 152 -4.60 0.67 -9.70
CA VAL A 152 -4.48 -0.76 -9.40
C VAL A 152 -4.83 -1.55 -10.66
N GLU A 153 -3.94 -2.43 -11.08
CA GLU A 153 -4.10 -3.29 -12.24
C GLU A 153 -3.83 -4.75 -11.84
N VAL A 154 -4.66 -5.68 -12.33
CA VAL A 154 -4.32 -7.10 -12.31
C VAL A 154 -3.68 -7.40 -13.67
N PRO A 155 -2.36 -7.68 -13.75
CA PRO A 155 -1.73 -8.04 -15.03
C PRO A 155 -2.44 -9.24 -15.65
N ALA A 156 -2.73 -9.17 -16.95
CA ALA A 156 -3.32 -10.30 -17.66
C ALA A 156 -2.35 -11.49 -17.64
N HIS A 157 -2.78 -12.62 -17.09
CA HIS A 157 -2.09 -13.93 -17.07
C HIS A 157 -0.60 -13.87 -16.66
N SER A 158 -0.33 -14.08 -15.36
CA SER A 158 0.95 -14.72 -14.98
C SER A 158 0.80 -16.22 -15.29
N PRO A 159 1.69 -16.82 -16.10
CA PRO A 159 1.62 -18.24 -16.44
C PRO A 159 1.77 -19.14 -15.20
#